data_AF-A0A0G0A468-F1
#
_entry.id   AF-A0A0G0A468-F1
#
_cell.length_a   1.000
_cell.length_b   1.000
_cell.length_c   1.000
_cell.angle_alpha   90.00
_cell.angle_beta   90.00
_cell.angle_gamma   90.00
#
_symmetry.space_group_name_H-M   'P 1'
#
loop_
_entity.id
_entity.type
_entity.pdbx_description
1 polymer ?
#
loop_
_entity_poly.entity_id
_entity_poly.type
_entity_poly.pdbx_seq_one_letter_code
_entity_poly.pdbx_strand_id
1 'polypeptide(L)' 'MEIKPQKPRKALNKAFLKVKPTRTQIECFKTNLSQLLDRLNDTESEEFHKNLVSDFLK' A
#
# COMPACT_ATOMS: atom_id res chain seq x y z
N MET A 1 -15.13 15.16 3.40
CA MET A 1 -14.44 14.14 4.22
C MET A 1 -13.17 14.77 4.76
N GLU A 2 -13.04 14.96 6.07
CA GLU A 2 -11.80 15.49 6.66
C GLU A 2 -10.78 14.37 6.79
N ILE A 3 -9.69 14.45 6.02
CA ILE A 3 -8.58 13.49 6.11
C ILE A 3 -7.74 13.89 7.33
N LYS A 4 -7.67 13.02 8.34
CA LYS A 4 -6.81 13.20 9.52
C LYS A 4 -5.50 12.42 9.32
N PRO A 5 -4.40 13.06 8.85
CA PRO A 5 -3.15 12.36 8.62
C PRO A 5 -2.60 11.78 9.93
N GLN A 6 -2.33 10.48 9.93
CA GLN A 6 -1.68 9.79 11.05
C GLN A 6 -0.18 9.76 10.84
N LYS A 7 0.59 9.84 11.94
CA LYS A 7 2.03 9.59 11.88
C LYS A 7 2.26 8.14 11.42
N PRO A 8 3.22 7.85 10.51
CA PRO A 8 3.44 6.50 9.99
C PRO A 8 3.59 5.44 11.09
N ARG A 9 4.32 5.76 12.17
CA ARG A 9 4.49 4.86 13.32
C ARG A 9 3.18 4.52 14.06
N LYS A 10 2.18 5.41 14.04
CA LYS A 10 0.86 5.17 14.65
C LYS A 10 -0.07 4.38 13.73
N ALA A 11 0.13 4.47 12.42
CA ALA A 11 -0.67 3.76 11.42
C ALA A 11 -0.28 2.27 11.30
N LEU A 12 0.96 1.92 11.67
CA LEU A 12 1.43 0.53 11.66
C LEU A 12 0.92 -0.26 12.87
N ASN A 13 0.53 -1.51 12.63
CA ASN A 13 0.24 -2.47 13.71
C ASN A 13 1.52 -2.67 14.57
N LYS A 14 1.35 -2.75 15.91
CA LYS A 14 2.44 -2.95 16.87
C LYS A 14 3.34 -4.15 16.55
N ALA A 15 2.82 -5.20 15.90
CA ALA A 15 3.62 -6.34 15.46
C ALA A 15 4.70 -5.93 14.45
N PHE A 16 4.37 -5.08 13.47
CA PHE A 16 5.33 -4.62 12.46
C PHE A 16 6.40 -3.69 13.02
N LEU A 17 6.16 -3.02 14.16
CA LEU A 17 7.17 -2.20 14.83
C LEU A 17 8.29 -3.06 15.46
N LYS A 18 8.05 -4.36 15.67
CA LYS A 18 9.01 -5.31 16.25
C LYS A 18 9.79 -6.10 15.19
N VAL A 19 9.35 -6.06 13.93
CA VAL A 19 9.98 -6.78 12.82
C VAL A 19 10.97 -5.85 12.13
N LYS A 20 12.23 -6.26 12.02
CA LYS A 20 13.22 -5.51 11.26
C LYS A 20 12.92 -5.69 9.77
N PRO A 21 12.70 -4.60 9.00
CA PRO A 21 12.47 -4.73 7.57
C PRO A 21 13.74 -5.25 6.89
N THR A 22 13.59 -6.26 6.04
CA THR A 22 14.69 -6.78 5.23
C THR A 22 14.78 -6.03 3.90
N ARG A 23 15.97 -6.01 3.29
CA ARG A 23 16.16 -5.39 1.98
C ARG A 23 15.19 -5.97 0.94
N THR A 24 15.02 -7.28 0.92
CA THR A 24 14.10 -7.99 0.02
C THR A 24 12.64 -7.55 0.21
N GLN A 25 12.18 -7.40 1.45
CA GLN A 25 10.82 -6.92 1.73
C GLN A 25 10.61 -5.48 1.25
N ILE A 26 11.61 -4.62 1.42
CA ILE A 26 11.55 -3.22 0.96
C ILE A 26 11.50 -3.17 -0.58
N GLU A 27 12.32 -3.96 -1.27
CA GLU A 27 12.31 -3.99 -2.73
C GLU A 27 11.02 -4.60 -3.29
N CYS A 28 10.50 -5.66 -2.66
CA CYS A 28 9.18 -6.21 -3.00
C CYS A 28 8.07 -5.16 -2.85
N PHE A 29 8.03 -4.45 -1.71
CA PHE A 29 7.07 -3.38 -1.48
C PHE A 29 7.15 -2.28 -2.55
N LYS A 30 8.38 -1.85 -2.91
CA LYS A 30 8.57 -0.84 -3.98
C LYS A 30 8.05 -1.33 -5.32
N THR A 31 8.36 -2.56 -5.71
CA THR A 31 7.89 -3.14 -6.97
C THR A 31 6.36 -3.17 -7.02
N ASN A 32 5.71 -3.63 -5.95
CA ASN A 32 4.25 -3.67 -5.88
C ASN A 32 3.64 -2.27 -5.89
N LEU A 33 4.27 -1.29 -5.23
CA LEU A 33 3.82 0.10 -5.23
C LEU A 33 3.95 0.74 -6.61
N SER A 34 5.08 0.54 -7.31
CA SER A 34 5.24 1.03 -8.68
C SER A 34 4.18 0.44 -9.60
N GLN A 35 3.94 -0.88 -9.53
CA GLN A 35 2.90 -1.55 -10.32
C GLN A 35 1.49 -1.02 -10.03
N LEU A 36 1.20 -0.71 -8.76
CA LEU A 36 -0.07 -0.08 -8.38
C LEU A 36 -0.23 1.26 -9.09
N LEU A 37 0.78 2.13 -9.00
CA LEU A 37 0.77 3.47 -9.58
C LEU A 37 0.70 3.44 -11.11
N ASP A 38 1.42 2.52 -11.76
CA ASP A 38 1.43 2.36 -13.21
C ASP A 38 0.06 1.91 -13.76
N ARG A 39 -0.75 1.24 -12.92
CA ARG A 39 -2.09 0.74 -13.28
C ARG A 39 -3.22 1.67 -12.87
N LEU A 40 -2.94 2.77 -12.17
CA LEU A 40 -3.97 3.77 -11.85
C LEU A 40 -4.48 4.41 -13.14
N ASN A 41 -5.78 4.30 -13.37
CA ASN A 41 -6.46 4.90 -14.49
C ASN A 41 -7.83 5.42 -14.04
N ASP A 42 -8.05 6.73 -14.17
CA ASP A 42 -9.27 7.40 -13.71
C ASP A 42 -10.52 7.03 -14.52
N THR A 43 -10.35 6.41 -15.69
CA THR A 43 -11.48 5.97 -16.54
C THR A 43 -11.99 4.56 -16.19
N GLU A 44 -11.30 3.85 -15.29
CA GLU A 44 -11.66 2.49 -14.91
C GLU A 44 -12.81 2.45 -13.89
N SER A 45 -13.44 1.29 -13.77
CA SER A 45 -14.54 1.08 -12.82
C SER A 45 -14.08 1.08 -11.37
N GLU A 46 -14.99 1.44 -10.44
CA GLU A 46 -14.75 1.33 -9.00
C GLU A 46 -14.29 -0.08 -8.59
N GLU A 47 -14.87 -1.11 -9.21
CA GLU A 47 -14.52 -2.51 -8.95
C GLU A 47 -13.09 -2.85 -9.42
N PHE A 48 -12.65 -2.28 -10.54
CA PHE A 48 -11.26 -2.40 -10.98
C PHE A 48 -10.31 -1.79 -9.93
N HIS A 49 -10.60 -0.60 -9.42
CA HIS A 49 -9.78 0.02 -8.37
C HIS A 49 -9.81 -0.74 -7.05
N LYS A 50 -10.96 -1.34 -6.67
CA LYS A 50 -11.03 -2.24 -5.50
C LYS A 50 -10.13 -3.47 -5.66
N ASN A 51 -10.17 -4.09 -6.83
CA ASN A 51 -9.30 -5.23 -7.14
C ASN A 51 -7.82 -4.82 -7.13
N LEU A 52 -7.50 -3.64 -7.67
CA LEU A 52 -6.15 -3.08 -7.67
C LEU A 52 -5.59 -2.90 -6.23
N VAL A 53 -6.39 -2.33 -5.33
CA VAL A 53 -6.02 -2.13 -3.92
C VAL A 53 -5.95 -3.47 -3.18
N SER A 54 -6.88 -4.39 -3.45
CA SER A 54 -6.88 -5.74 -2.87
C SER A 54 -5.60 -6.50 -3.26
N ASP A 55 -5.20 -6.44 -4.53
CA ASP A 55 -3.97 -7.08 -5.02
C ASP A 55 -2.71 -6.47 -4.40
N PHE A 56 -2.67 -5.15 -4.20
CA PHE A 56 -1.53 -4.49 -3.54
C PHE A 56 -1.39 -4.85 -2.05
N LEU A 57 -2.51 -5.11 -1.36
CA LEU A 57 -2.54 -5.38 0.08
C LEU A 57 -2.43 -6.87 0.46
N LYS A 58 -2.40 -7.78 -0.51
CA LYS A 58 -2.12 -9.21 -0.31
C LYS A 58 -0.66 -9.44 0.10
#